data_AF-A0ABD7NVT8-F1
#
_entry.id   AF-A0ABD7NVT8-F1
#
_cell.length_a   1.000
_cell.length_b   1.000
_cell.length_c   1.000
_cell.angle_alpha   90.00
_cell.angle_beta   90.00
_cell.angle_gamma   90.00
#
_symmetry.space_group_name_H-M   'P 1'
#
loop_
_entity.id
_entity.type
_entity.pdbx_description
1 polymer ?
#
loop_
_entity_poly.entity_id
_entity_poly.type
_entity_poly.pdbx_seq_one_letter_code
_entity_poly.pdbx_strand_id
1 'polypeptide(L)' 'MTMLIGSCAKSLPAPVVVDTACSWVRIIYLTDHDIDVLDKQTKRDILAHNKAWQANCQKPTAVTIPK' A
#
# COMPACT_ATOMS: atom_id res chain seq x y z
N MET A 1 6.93 51.42 -20.22
CA MET A 1 6.68 50.24 -21.07
C MET A 1 7.08 49.00 -20.27
N THR A 2 6.16 48.51 -19.44
CA THR A 2 6.36 47.43 -18.48
C THR A 2 5.90 46.12 -19.11
N MET A 3 6.82 45.20 -19.40
CA MET A 3 6.50 43.79 -19.64
C MET A 3 6.94 42.99 -18.42
N LEU A 4 5.98 42.69 -17.54
CA LEU A 4 6.12 41.64 -16.53
C LEU A 4 5.84 40.32 -17.23
N ILE A 5 6.88 39.50 -17.42
CA ILE A 5 6.73 38.12 -17.91
C ILE A 5 6.22 37.28 -16.73
N GLY A 6 4.94 37.42 -16.42
CA GLY A 6 4.24 36.56 -15.48
C GLY A 6 4.00 35.20 -16.13
N SER A 7 5.01 34.35 -16.16
CA SER A 7 4.81 32.95 -16.50
C SER A 7 4.11 32.25 -15.35
N CYS A 8 2.78 32.11 -15.45
CA CYS A 8 2.04 31.15 -14.64
C CYS A 8 2.57 29.75 -14.95
N ALA A 9 3.46 29.23 -14.10
CA ALA A 9 3.72 27.80 -14.03
C ALA A 9 2.36 27.15 -13.75
N LYS A 10 1.81 26.47 -14.76
CA LYS A 10 0.58 25.68 -14.60
C LYS A 10 0.81 24.81 -13.38
N SER A 11 -0.09 24.90 -12.41
CA SER A 11 -0.18 23.98 -11.29
C SER A 11 -0.26 22.56 -11.87
N LEU A 12 0.90 21.92 -12.03
CA LEU A 12 0.95 20.49 -12.27
C LEU A 12 0.20 19.86 -11.09
N PRO A 13 -0.67 18.86 -11.33
CA PRO A 13 -1.30 18.15 -10.23
C PRO A 13 -0.21 17.71 -9.27
N ALA A 14 -0.30 18.15 -8.02
CA ALA A 14 0.64 17.73 -6.99
C ALA A 14 0.72 16.19 -7.06
N PRO A 15 1.93 15.61 -7.11
CA PRO A 15 2.06 14.16 -7.27
C PRO A 15 1.28 13.49 -6.15
N VAL A 16 0.22 12.78 -6.54
CA VAL A 16 -0.58 12.00 -5.60
C VAL A 16 0.34 10.87 -5.15
N VAL A 17 0.79 10.94 -3.89
CA VAL A 17 1.48 9.83 -3.24
C VAL A 17 0.43 8.75 -3.01
N VAL A 18 0.24 7.90 -4.01
CA VAL A 18 -0.56 6.71 -3.87
C VAL A 18 0.28 5.72 -3.07
N ASP A 19 -0.20 5.33 -1.90
CA ASP A 19 0.41 4.23 -1.16
C ASP A 19 0.16 2.94 -1.94
N THR A 20 1.11 2.60 -2.82
CA THR A 20 1.04 1.40 -3.64
C THR A 20 1.49 0.16 -2.88
N ALA A 21 1.76 0.24 -1.57
CA ALA A 21 2.24 -0.89 -0.77
C ALA A 21 1.36 -2.14 -0.98
N CYS A 22 0.05 -1.98 -1.02
CA CYS A 22 -0.86 -3.10 -1.26
C CYS A 22 -0.77 -3.74 -2.65
N SER A 23 -0.23 -3.03 -3.65
CA SER A 23 -0.06 -3.52 -5.01
C SER A 23 1.18 -4.41 -5.17
N TRP A 24 2.22 -4.19 -4.35
CA TRP A 24 3.49 -4.94 -4.44
C TRP A 24 3.82 -5.78 -3.21
N VAL A 25 3.18 -5.53 -2.05
CA VAL A 25 3.29 -6.39 -0.86
C VAL A 25 2.25 -7.51 -0.93
N ARG A 26 2.70 -8.74 -0.66
CA ARG A 26 1.85 -9.94 -0.58
C ARG A 26 1.96 -10.59 0.80
N ILE A 27 0.98 -11.41 1.15
CA ILE A 27 1.07 -12.28 2.33
C ILE A 27 2.12 -13.36 2.13
N ILE A 28 2.72 -13.78 3.24
CA ILE A 28 3.70 -14.86 3.29
C ILE A 28 2.94 -16.16 3.52
N TYR A 29 3.09 -17.09 2.58
CA TYR A 29 2.56 -18.45 2.69
C TYR A 29 3.61 -19.37 3.27
N LEU A 30 3.18 -20.31 4.10
CA LEU A 30 4.02 -21.33 4.70
C LEU A 30 3.44 -22.69 4.39
N THR A 31 4.31 -23.67 4.17
CA THR A 31 3.96 -25.08 4.14
C THR A 31 4.09 -25.69 5.54
N ASP A 32 3.56 -26.90 5.74
CA ASP A 32 3.69 -27.62 7.01
C ASP A 32 5.18 -27.80 7.40
N HIS A 33 6.04 -28.10 6.41
CA HIS A 33 7.47 -28.22 6.65
C HIS A 33 8.11 -26.90 7.11
N ASP A 34 7.75 -25.78 6.48
CA ASP A 34 8.25 -24.45 6.88
C ASP A 34 7.82 -24.12 8.32
N ILE A 35 6.59 -24.49 8.69
CA ILE A 35 6.11 -24.32 10.06
C ILE A 35 6.97 -25.15 11.02
N ASP A 36 7.37 -26.38 10.71
CA ASP A 36 8.15 -27.17 11.65
C ASP A 36 9.58 -26.66 11.84
N VAL A 37 10.21 -26.14 10.78
CA VAL A 37 11.60 -25.66 10.83
C VAL A 37 11.76 -24.22 11.31
N LEU A 38 10.71 -23.38 11.20
CA LEU A 38 10.77 -21.98 11.62
C LEU A 38 10.71 -21.82 13.15
N ASP A 39 11.49 -20.87 13.65
CA ASP A 39 11.46 -20.51 15.05
C ASP A 39 10.15 -19.81 15.45
N LYS A 40 9.86 -19.83 16.75
CA LYS A 40 8.60 -19.31 17.30
C LYS A 40 8.42 -17.80 17.09
N GLN A 41 9.50 -17.02 17.02
CA GLN A 41 9.45 -15.57 16.83
C GLN A 41 9.16 -15.24 15.36
N THR A 42 9.86 -15.87 14.42
CA THR A 42 9.62 -15.67 12.99
C THR A 42 8.18 -16.00 12.60
N LYS A 43 7.60 -17.07 13.17
CA LYS A 43 6.17 -17.39 12.99
C LYS A 43 5.24 -16.25 13.46
N ARG A 44 5.55 -15.64 14.61
CA ARG A 44 4.76 -14.51 15.15
C ARG A 44 4.87 -13.28 14.25
N ASP A 45 6.06 -13.02 13.74
CA ASP A 45 6.30 -11.86 12.88
C ASP A 45 5.61 -12.02 11.52
N ILE A 46 5.66 -13.22 10.95
CA ILE A 46 4.89 -13.56 9.73
C ILE A 46 3.39 -13.41 9.96
N LEU A 47 2.88 -13.89 11.11
CA LEU A 47 1.47 -13.73 11.46
C LEU A 47 1.07 -12.25 11.60
N ALA A 48 1.92 -11.44 12.24
CA ALA A 48 1.70 -10.00 12.39
C ALA A 48 1.70 -9.28 11.03
N HIS A 49 2.64 -9.61 10.16
CA HIS A 49 2.71 -9.10 8.78
C HIS A 49 1.44 -9.42 7.99
N ASN A 50 1.01 -10.69 7.98
CA ASN A 50 -0.18 -11.10 7.22
C ASN A 50 -1.47 -10.44 7.74
N LYS A 51 -1.60 -10.27 9.06
CA LYS A 51 -2.72 -9.52 9.66
C LYS A 51 -2.68 -8.04 9.29
N ALA A 52 -1.51 -7.41 9.32
CA ALA A 52 -1.35 -6.02 8.91
C ALA A 52 -1.71 -5.84 7.43
N TRP A 53 -1.26 -6.75 6.55
CA TRP A 53 -1.65 -6.75 5.15
C TRP A 53 -3.17 -6.87 4.99
N GLN A 54 -3.81 -7.80 5.70
CA GLN A 54 -5.26 -7.97 5.64
C GLN A 54 -6.01 -6.69 6.05
N ALA A 55 -5.64 -6.07 7.17
CA ALA A 55 -6.31 -4.87 7.67
C ALA A 55 -6.13 -3.65 6.75
N ASN A 56 -4.96 -3.52 6.11
CA ASN A 56 -4.64 -2.35 5.29
C ASN A 56 -5.05 -2.51 3.83
N CYS A 57 -4.87 -3.70 3.27
CA CYS A 57 -4.97 -3.97 1.83
C CYS A 57 -6.24 -4.71 1.42
N GLN A 58 -6.88 -5.45 2.33
CA GLN A 58 -8.13 -6.15 2.06
C GLN A 58 -9.36 -5.32 2.49
N LYS A 59 -9.36 -4.02 2.16
CA LYS A 59 -10.56 -3.19 2.34
C LYS A 59 -11.57 -3.53 1.25
N PRO A 60 -12.87 -3.75 1.57
CA PRO A 60 -13.90 -3.76 0.55
C PRO A 60 -13.80 -2.42 -0.18
N THR A 61 -13.61 -2.45 -1.50
CA THR A 61 -13.89 -1.28 -2.32
C THR A 61 -15.36 -0.96 -2.06
N ALA A 62 -15.63 0.07 -1.26
CA ALA A 62 -16.92 0.71 -1.27
C ALA A 62 -17.07 1.24 -2.69
N VAL A 63 -17.66 0.42 -3.57
CA VAL A 63 -18.12 0.86 -4.86
C VAL A 63 -19.23 1.85 -4.54
N THR A 64 -18.86 3.12 -4.37
CA THR A 64 -19.81 4.22 -4.43
C THR A 64 -20.30 4.26 -5.87
N ILE A 65 -21.33 3.47 -6.17
CA ILE A 65 -22.12 3.62 -7.38
C ILE A 65 -22.68 5.04 -7.31
N PRO A 66 -22.30 5.95 -8.22
CA PRO A 66 -22.91 7.27 -8.25
C PRO A 66 -24.40 7.07 -8.57
N LYS A 67 -25.25 7.51 -7.64
CA LYS A 67 -26.70 7.62 -7.82
C LYS A 67 -27.02 8.77 -8.76
#